data_AF-A0A8T7GYL5-F1
#
_entry.id   AF-A0A8T7GYL5-F1
#
_cell.length_a   1.000
_cell.length_b   1.000
_cell.length_c   1.000
_cell.angle_alpha   90.00
_cell.angle_beta   90.00
_cell.angle_gamma   90.00
#
_symmetry.space_group_name_H-M   'P 1'
#
loop_
_entity.id
_entity.type
_entity.pdbx_description
1 polymer ?
#
loop_
_entity_poly.entity_id
_entity_poly.type
_entity_poly.pdbx_seq_one_letter_code
_entity_poly.pdbx_strand_id
1 'polypeptide(L)'
;MERLSDPYTIQYPQIVAVADESGERVELIEFFDCTGGAMWVKRHYAQSPLVHSVRTVGATNRYILLTGSADLALEGSVFPAGIAAVAVDGEEIAVTYRGLGGGGVGASICRASAPGVARYRCDPAGGGRLAGSTIWLPRRERVIIGVDDTDTPDEGATWTLAHNIARAVEDDRSRYLSHTIVQLYPVPYRTKNCVAIACEFATSDADGLVRRYRDYLEDYTLSEETGMAVWRGFDPSPLEGFGARVKMGEVSPDDLAALDDRLSIVMDGRGVIGAVAAIPFYTRFEEALALWNGFG
;
A
#
# COMPACT_ATOMS: atom_id res chain seq x y z
N MET A 1 -15.80 -24.84 -28.70
CA MET A 1 -15.58 -23.48 -28.19
C MET A 1 -16.17 -23.44 -26.79
N GLU A 2 -15.32 -23.25 -25.78
CA GLU A 2 -15.81 -23.07 -24.41
C GLU A 2 -16.64 -21.78 -24.35
N ARG A 3 -17.77 -21.84 -23.64
CA ARG A 3 -18.67 -20.70 -23.44
C ARG A 3 -18.26 -19.97 -22.17
N LEU A 4 -18.20 -18.64 -22.23
CA LEU A 4 -18.04 -17.81 -21.04
C LEU A 4 -19.30 -17.94 -20.16
N SER A 5 -19.11 -18.22 -18.87
CA SER A 5 -20.21 -18.39 -17.91
C SER A 5 -20.83 -17.06 -17.49
N ASP A 6 -20.02 -16.00 -17.34
CA ASP A 6 -20.46 -14.63 -17.10
C ASP A 6 -19.60 -13.62 -17.88
N PRO A 7 -19.99 -13.26 -19.10
CA PRO A 7 -19.16 -12.43 -19.99
C PRO A 7 -19.18 -10.93 -19.66
N TYR A 8 -19.98 -10.49 -18.68
CA TYR A 8 -20.19 -9.06 -18.39
C TYR A 8 -19.73 -8.62 -17.01
N THR A 9 -19.16 -9.53 -16.22
CA THR A 9 -18.58 -9.21 -14.91
C THR A 9 -17.11 -9.60 -14.88
N ILE A 10 -16.35 -8.92 -14.01
CA ILE A 10 -14.97 -9.27 -13.68
C ILE A 10 -14.87 -9.28 -12.16
N GLN A 11 -13.90 -10.00 -11.61
CA GLN A 11 -13.62 -9.97 -10.19
C GLN A 11 -12.29 -9.27 -9.97
N TYR A 12 -12.28 -8.26 -9.09
CA TYR A 12 -11.02 -7.62 -8.70
C TYR A 12 -10.14 -8.65 -7.97
N PRO A 13 -8.84 -8.77 -8.30
CA PRO A 13 -7.94 -9.71 -7.64
C PRO A 13 -7.91 -9.58 -6.11
N GLN A 14 -8.01 -8.34 -5.61
CA GLN A 14 -8.05 -8.06 -4.18
C GLN A 14 -8.52 -6.63 -3.94
N ILE A 15 -9.22 -6.40 -2.82
CA ILE A 15 -9.48 -5.07 -2.29
C ILE A 15 -9.03 -5.04 -0.83
N VAL A 16 -8.21 -4.04 -0.48
CA VAL A 16 -7.71 -3.81 0.88
C VAL A 16 -8.01 -2.37 1.26
N ALA A 17 -8.31 -2.12 2.53
CA ALA A 17 -8.44 -0.79 3.08
C ALA A 17 -7.58 -0.63 4.32
N VAL A 18 -7.00 0.56 4.47
CA VAL A 18 -6.26 1.01 5.64
C VAL A 18 -6.94 2.27 6.15
N ALA A 19 -7.22 2.35 7.45
CA ALA A 19 -7.71 3.58 8.08
C ALA A 19 -6.55 4.31 8.78
N ASP A 20 -6.64 5.63 8.85
CA ASP A 20 -5.81 6.39 9.77
C ASP A 20 -6.26 6.21 11.23
N GLU A 21 -5.49 6.78 12.16
CA GLU A 21 -5.69 6.54 13.58
C GLU A 21 -7.01 7.15 14.09
N SER A 22 -7.43 8.30 13.53
CA SER A 22 -8.73 8.90 13.84
C SER A 22 -9.90 8.18 13.16
N GLY A 23 -9.64 7.44 12.08
CA GLY A 23 -10.66 6.81 11.26
C GLY A 23 -11.36 7.80 10.33
N GLU A 24 -10.84 9.02 10.16
CA GLU A 24 -11.40 10.05 9.27
C GLU A 24 -10.91 9.89 7.82
N ARG A 25 -9.75 9.24 7.64
CA ARG A 25 -9.18 8.95 6.33
C ARG A 25 -8.99 7.46 6.13
N VAL A 26 -9.24 7.02 4.89
CA VAL A 26 -9.05 5.64 4.46
C VAL A 26 -8.23 5.63 3.17
N GLU A 27 -7.16 4.85 3.09
CA GLU A 27 -6.62 4.44 1.80
C GLU A 27 -7.33 3.16 1.35
N LEU A 28 -8.09 3.26 0.27
CA LEU A 28 -8.68 2.11 -0.42
C LEU A 28 -7.72 1.68 -1.54
N ILE A 29 -7.32 0.42 -1.54
CA ILE A 29 -6.37 -0.17 -2.47
C ILE A 29 -7.09 -1.25 -3.27
N GLU A 30 -7.35 -0.95 -4.54
CA GLU A 30 -7.99 -1.85 -5.49
C GLU A 30 -6.94 -2.45 -6.43
N PHE A 31 -6.70 -3.75 -6.32
CA PHE A 31 -5.86 -4.48 -7.27
C PHE A 31 -6.66 -4.74 -8.55
N PHE A 32 -6.00 -4.72 -9.71
CA PHE A 32 -6.65 -4.93 -10.99
C PHE A 32 -5.81 -5.81 -11.94
N ASP A 33 -6.51 -6.55 -12.79
CA ASP A 33 -5.98 -7.25 -13.97
C ASP A 33 -6.45 -6.59 -15.28
N CYS A 34 -7.58 -5.87 -15.24
CA CYS A 34 -8.12 -5.09 -16.33
C CYS A 34 -7.66 -3.62 -16.27
N THR A 35 -6.51 -3.31 -16.89
CA THR A 35 -5.95 -1.94 -16.92
C THR A 35 -6.91 -0.90 -17.50
N GLY A 36 -7.66 -1.25 -18.55
CA GLY A 36 -8.64 -0.34 -19.16
C GLY A 36 -9.76 0.05 -18.19
N GLY A 37 -10.31 -0.95 -17.48
CA GLY A 37 -11.29 -0.72 -16.42
C GLY A 37 -10.69 0.10 -15.26
N ALA A 38 -9.47 -0.22 -14.86
CA ALA A 38 -8.75 0.50 -13.81
C ALA A 38 -8.56 2.00 -14.13
N MET A 39 -8.13 2.33 -15.35
CA MET A 39 -7.95 3.73 -15.75
C MET A 39 -9.28 4.48 -15.85
N TRP A 40 -10.33 3.79 -16.31
CA TRP A 40 -11.67 4.36 -16.36
C TRP A 40 -12.21 4.65 -14.95
N VAL A 41 -12.11 3.71 -14.01
CA VAL A 41 -12.59 3.95 -12.63
C VAL A 41 -11.78 5.05 -11.95
N LYS A 42 -10.44 5.07 -12.11
CA LYS A 42 -9.59 6.14 -11.59
C LYS A 42 -10.07 7.52 -12.05
N ARG A 43 -10.36 7.68 -13.34
CA ARG A 43 -10.81 8.97 -13.90
C ARG A 43 -12.18 9.39 -13.34
N HIS A 44 -13.14 8.48 -13.29
CA HIS A 44 -14.53 8.84 -12.97
C HIS A 44 -14.76 8.89 -11.45
N TYR A 45 -14.25 7.92 -10.70
CA TYR A 45 -14.43 7.88 -9.24
C TYR A 45 -13.70 9.02 -8.55
N ALA A 46 -12.62 9.57 -9.12
CA ALA A 46 -11.96 10.79 -8.63
C ALA A 46 -12.87 12.01 -8.50
N GLN A 47 -14.01 12.02 -9.20
CA GLN A 47 -14.99 13.12 -9.12
C GLN A 47 -15.92 12.98 -7.90
N SER A 48 -15.86 11.86 -7.17
CA SER A 48 -16.68 11.66 -5.97
C SER A 48 -16.23 12.61 -4.86
N PRO A 49 -17.15 13.31 -4.16
CA PRO A 49 -16.77 14.29 -3.13
C PRO A 49 -15.90 13.74 -1.98
N LEU A 50 -16.01 12.44 -1.71
CA LEU A 50 -15.26 11.76 -0.67
C LEU A 50 -13.85 11.33 -1.11
N VAL A 51 -13.52 11.41 -2.40
CA VAL A 51 -12.19 11.04 -2.92
C VAL A 51 -11.29 12.27 -2.85
N HIS A 52 -10.39 12.29 -1.88
CA HIS A 52 -9.39 13.34 -1.75
C HIS A 52 -8.34 13.25 -2.86
N SER A 53 -7.85 12.05 -3.15
CA SER A 53 -6.91 11.81 -4.25
C SER A 53 -6.98 10.36 -4.74
N VAL A 54 -6.51 10.13 -5.96
CA VAL A 54 -6.32 8.78 -6.51
C VAL A 54 -5.05 8.71 -7.35
N ARG A 55 -4.29 7.64 -7.17
CA ARG A 55 -3.10 7.33 -7.97
C ARG A 55 -3.09 5.87 -8.40
N THR A 56 -2.35 5.60 -9.47
CA THR A 56 -2.09 4.23 -9.94
C THR A 56 -0.67 3.88 -9.55
N VAL A 57 -0.49 2.77 -8.84
CA VAL A 57 0.79 2.29 -8.32
C VAL A 57 0.91 0.83 -8.71
N GLY A 58 1.74 0.52 -9.70
CA GLY A 58 1.82 -0.82 -10.28
C GLY A 58 0.43 -1.30 -10.77
N ALA A 59 0.02 -2.47 -10.28
CA ALA A 59 -1.29 -3.08 -10.57
C ALA A 59 -2.41 -2.67 -9.59
N THR A 60 -2.27 -1.50 -8.93
CA THR A 60 -3.26 -1.00 -7.96
C THR A 60 -3.73 0.41 -8.30
N ASN A 61 -5.01 0.68 -8.06
CA ASN A 61 -5.50 2.04 -7.85
C ASN A 61 -5.65 2.27 -6.36
N ARG A 62 -5.07 3.37 -5.87
CA ARG A 62 -5.08 3.76 -4.46
C ARG A 62 -5.80 5.07 -4.29
N TYR A 63 -6.88 5.06 -3.52
CA TYR A 63 -7.72 6.21 -3.26
C TYR A 63 -7.53 6.66 -1.83
N ILE A 64 -7.21 7.93 -1.61
CA ILE A 64 -7.35 8.55 -0.29
C ILE A 64 -8.78 9.05 -0.18
N LEU A 65 -9.53 8.48 0.75
CA LEU A 65 -10.94 8.73 0.98
C LEU A 65 -11.14 9.46 2.31
N LEU A 66 -12.13 10.34 2.34
CA LEU A 66 -12.66 10.95 3.57
C LEU A 66 -13.90 10.16 4.01
N THR A 67 -14.03 9.89 5.31
CA THR A 67 -15.26 9.30 5.83
C THR A 67 -16.45 10.25 5.72
N GLY A 68 -17.62 9.70 5.45
CA GLY A 68 -18.86 10.45 5.29
C GLY A 68 -19.75 9.82 4.22
N SER A 69 -20.78 10.57 3.83
CA SER A 69 -21.71 10.22 2.76
C SER A 69 -21.97 11.41 1.87
N ALA A 70 -22.09 11.18 0.57
CA ALA A 70 -22.41 12.20 -0.41
C ALA A 70 -23.38 11.66 -1.46
N ASP A 71 -24.33 12.51 -1.86
CA ASP A 71 -25.14 12.25 -3.03
C ASP A 71 -24.30 12.44 -4.29
N LEU A 72 -24.35 11.46 -5.19
CA LEU A 72 -23.63 11.52 -6.45
C LEU A 72 -24.56 12.01 -7.55
N ALA A 73 -24.26 13.17 -8.12
CA ALA A 73 -24.93 13.69 -9.31
C ALA A 73 -24.49 12.90 -10.56
N LEU A 74 -24.86 11.63 -10.62
CA LEU A 74 -24.41 10.72 -11.66
C LEU A 74 -24.96 11.12 -13.02
N GLU A 75 -24.07 11.18 -14.01
CA GLU A 75 -24.38 11.52 -15.39
C GLU A 75 -23.62 10.57 -16.32
N GLY A 76 -24.35 9.96 -17.27
CA GLY A 76 -23.74 9.09 -18.26
C GLY A 76 -22.59 9.79 -18.99
N SER A 77 -21.51 9.05 -19.26
CA SER A 77 -20.29 9.54 -19.94
C SER A 77 -19.46 10.62 -19.20
N VAL A 78 -20.03 11.35 -18.24
CA VAL A 78 -19.33 12.43 -17.52
C VAL A 78 -18.93 11.99 -16.11
N PHE A 79 -19.91 11.57 -15.30
CA PHE A 79 -19.71 11.00 -13.97
C PHE A 79 -20.63 9.79 -13.76
N PRO A 80 -20.39 8.69 -14.49
CA PRO A 80 -21.30 7.55 -14.54
C PRO A 80 -21.21 6.64 -13.31
N ALA A 81 -20.17 6.73 -12.48
CA ALA A 81 -20.03 5.96 -11.25
C ALA A 81 -19.04 6.61 -10.27
N GLY A 82 -19.21 6.36 -8.98
CA GLY A 82 -18.37 6.91 -7.91
C GLY A 82 -18.55 6.24 -6.55
N ILE A 83 -17.88 6.81 -5.54
CA ILE A 83 -17.95 6.42 -4.12
C ILE A 83 -18.92 7.35 -3.40
N ALA A 84 -20.03 6.80 -2.92
CA ALA A 84 -21.12 7.55 -2.28
C ALA A 84 -21.01 7.58 -0.75
N ALA A 85 -20.36 6.61 -0.12
CA ALA A 85 -20.13 6.64 1.33
C ALA A 85 -18.89 5.86 1.75
N VAL A 86 -18.24 6.32 2.81
CA VAL A 86 -17.13 5.64 3.48
C VAL A 86 -17.37 5.77 4.99
N ALA A 87 -17.33 4.65 5.70
CA ALA A 87 -17.47 4.64 7.15
C ALA A 87 -16.46 3.69 7.78
N VAL A 88 -15.89 4.08 8.92
CA VAL A 88 -15.06 3.23 9.77
C VAL A 88 -15.86 2.94 11.03
N ASP A 89 -16.16 1.66 11.29
CA ASP A 89 -16.95 1.22 12.43
C ASP A 89 -16.28 0.01 13.09
N GLY A 90 -15.73 0.23 14.29
CA GLY A 90 -14.96 -0.78 15.01
C GLY A 90 -13.84 -1.37 14.15
N GLU A 91 -14.00 -2.66 13.82
CA GLU A 91 -13.06 -3.49 13.06
C GLU A 91 -13.37 -3.56 11.55
N GLU A 92 -14.34 -2.78 11.05
CA GLU A 92 -14.72 -2.78 9.64
C GLU A 92 -14.65 -1.39 9.01
N ILE A 93 -14.32 -1.37 7.72
CA ILE A 93 -14.39 -0.20 6.84
C ILE A 93 -15.45 -0.50 5.77
N ALA A 94 -16.51 0.29 5.74
CA ALA A 94 -17.56 0.19 4.74
C ALA A 94 -17.30 1.17 3.59
N VAL A 95 -17.33 0.70 2.36
CA VAL A 95 -17.27 1.55 1.15
C VAL A 95 -18.51 1.30 0.31
N THR A 96 -19.26 2.36 0.01
CA THR A 96 -20.46 2.30 -0.82
C THR A 96 -20.20 2.93 -2.17
N TYR A 97 -20.47 2.19 -3.23
CA TYR A 97 -20.35 2.60 -4.61
C TYR A 97 -21.73 2.78 -5.24
N ARG A 98 -21.81 3.67 -6.23
CA ARG A 98 -23.01 3.87 -7.06
C ARG A 98 -22.61 4.11 -8.50
N GLY A 99 -23.40 3.63 -9.45
CA GLY A 99 -23.17 3.86 -10.87
C GLY A 99 -24.39 3.60 -11.75
N LEU A 100 -24.35 4.18 -12.96
CA LEU A 100 -25.34 4.05 -14.00
C LEU A 100 -24.88 3.05 -15.07
N GLY A 101 -25.79 2.18 -15.53
CA GLY A 101 -25.54 1.28 -16.65
C GLY A 101 -24.32 0.39 -16.44
N GLY A 102 -23.36 0.43 -17.38
CA GLY A 102 -22.10 -0.32 -17.27
C GLY A 102 -21.24 0.10 -16.06
N GLY A 103 -21.27 1.38 -15.68
CA GLY A 103 -20.63 1.86 -14.46
C GLY A 103 -21.25 1.24 -13.20
N GLY A 104 -22.56 1.00 -13.23
CA GLY A 104 -23.30 0.29 -12.18
C GLY A 104 -22.88 -1.17 -12.01
N VAL A 105 -22.48 -1.86 -13.08
CA VAL A 105 -21.94 -3.24 -13.01
C VAL A 105 -20.60 -3.24 -12.26
N GLY A 106 -19.69 -2.33 -12.62
CA GLY A 106 -18.42 -2.16 -11.91
C GLY A 106 -18.59 -1.71 -10.46
N ALA A 107 -19.55 -0.83 -10.19
CA ALA A 107 -19.90 -0.35 -8.85
C ALA A 107 -20.64 -1.39 -7.99
N SER A 108 -21.01 -2.54 -8.54
CA SER A 108 -21.82 -3.54 -7.85
C SER A 108 -21.03 -4.84 -7.69
N ILE A 109 -21.30 -5.84 -8.53
CA ILE A 109 -20.84 -7.21 -8.35
C ILE A 109 -19.32 -7.36 -8.55
N CYS A 110 -18.69 -6.54 -9.39
CA CYS A 110 -17.28 -6.71 -9.72
C CYS A 110 -16.33 -6.51 -8.53
N ARG A 111 -16.74 -5.68 -7.55
CA ARG A 111 -15.99 -5.44 -6.30
C ARG A 111 -16.48 -6.30 -5.15
N ALA A 112 -17.78 -6.60 -5.14
CA ALA A 112 -18.45 -7.27 -4.03
C ALA A 112 -17.83 -8.63 -3.68
N SER A 113 -17.42 -9.41 -4.67
CA SER A 113 -16.81 -10.73 -4.49
C SER A 113 -15.28 -10.73 -4.43
N ALA A 114 -14.64 -9.56 -4.40
CA ALA A 114 -13.17 -9.49 -4.41
C ALA A 114 -12.57 -10.10 -3.13
N PRO A 115 -11.47 -10.86 -3.22
CA PRO A 115 -10.71 -11.28 -2.05
C PRO A 115 -10.34 -10.08 -1.17
N GLY A 116 -10.49 -10.24 0.14
CA GLY A 116 -10.31 -9.16 1.12
C GLY A 116 -11.61 -8.50 1.59
N VAL A 117 -12.70 -8.62 0.83
CA VAL A 117 -14.05 -8.23 1.26
C VAL A 117 -14.60 -9.25 2.26
N ALA A 118 -14.93 -8.80 3.48
CA ALA A 118 -15.49 -9.65 4.53
C ALA A 118 -16.96 -9.96 4.29
N ARG A 119 -17.73 -8.96 3.84
CA ARG A 119 -19.14 -9.09 3.47
C ARG A 119 -19.54 -7.96 2.53
N TYR A 120 -20.65 -8.13 1.81
CA TYR A 120 -21.16 -7.12 0.90
C TYR A 120 -22.69 -7.14 0.82
N ARG A 121 -23.24 -6.04 0.31
CA ARG A 121 -24.62 -5.91 -0.14
C ARG A 121 -24.59 -5.33 -1.54
N CYS A 122 -25.30 -5.93 -2.47
CA CYS A 122 -25.23 -5.58 -3.89
C CYS A 122 -26.62 -5.43 -4.48
N ASP A 123 -26.83 -4.37 -5.26
CA ASP A 123 -28.05 -4.17 -6.05
C ASP A 123 -27.97 -5.00 -7.35
N PRO A 124 -29.10 -5.43 -7.95
CA PRO A 124 -29.09 -6.00 -9.29
C PRO A 124 -28.58 -4.99 -10.33
N ALA A 125 -27.59 -5.38 -11.14
CA ALA A 125 -26.92 -4.46 -12.08
C ALA A 125 -27.23 -4.74 -13.56
N GLY A 126 -26.85 -3.79 -14.43
CA GLY A 126 -26.98 -3.89 -15.89
C GLY A 126 -28.18 -3.14 -16.48
N GLY A 127 -28.25 -3.07 -17.82
CA GLY A 127 -29.41 -2.55 -18.56
C GLY A 127 -29.73 -1.06 -18.35
N GLY A 128 -28.73 -0.21 -18.09
CA GLY A 128 -28.90 1.24 -17.90
C GLY A 128 -29.39 1.66 -16.50
N ARG A 129 -29.57 0.71 -15.58
CA ARG A 129 -30.07 0.97 -14.22
C ARG A 129 -29.04 1.68 -13.34
N LEU A 130 -29.53 2.41 -12.35
CA LEU A 130 -28.74 2.77 -11.17
C LEU A 130 -28.52 1.50 -10.34
N ALA A 131 -27.27 1.18 -10.06
CA ALA A 131 -26.88 0.06 -9.22
C ALA A 131 -25.64 0.40 -8.41
N GLY A 132 -25.40 -0.34 -7.34
CA GLY A 132 -24.17 -0.25 -6.60
C GLY A 132 -24.03 -1.36 -5.59
N SER A 133 -23.04 -1.22 -4.73
CA SER A 133 -22.81 -2.11 -3.60
C SER A 133 -22.26 -1.34 -2.41
N THR A 134 -22.44 -1.92 -1.24
CA THR A 134 -21.63 -1.62 -0.07
C THR A 134 -20.78 -2.84 0.19
N ILE A 135 -19.47 -2.67 0.29
CA ILE A 135 -18.53 -3.70 0.74
C ILE A 135 -18.03 -3.34 2.13
N TRP A 136 -17.79 -4.35 2.97
CA TRP A 136 -17.15 -4.20 4.27
C TRP A 136 -15.81 -4.93 4.23
N LEU A 137 -14.76 -4.19 4.55
CA LEU A 137 -13.38 -4.64 4.58
C LEU A 137 -12.92 -4.67 6.04
N PRO A 138 -12.06 -5.61 6.46
CA PRO A 138 -11.44 -5.52 7.77
C PRO A 138 -10.65 -4.20 7.89
N ARG A 139 -10.85 -3.49 9.00
CA ARG A 139 -10.05 -2.32 9.36
C ARG A 139 -8.62 -2.79 9.63
N ARG A 140 -7.66 -2.15 8.95
CA ARG A 140 -6.24 -2.43 9.09
C ARG A 140 -5.47 -1.13 9.30
N GLU A 141 -4.38 -1.21 10.06
CA GLU A 141 -3.38 -0.15 10.13
C GLU A 141 -2.30 -0.37 9.07
N ARG A 142 -1.59 0.70 8.70
CA ARG A 142 -0.42 0.62 7.82
C ARG A 142 0.81 0.30 8.64
N VAL A 143 1.57 -0.68 8.17
CA VAL A 143 2.90 -0.99 8.66
C VAL A 143 3.86 -0.96 7.48
N ILE A 144 4.95 -0.21 7.60
CA ILE A 144 6.03 -0.21 6.61
C ILE A 144 7.29 -0.73 7.28
N ILE A 145 7.85 -1.80 6.73
CA ILE A 145 9.07 -2.44 7.21
C ILE A 145 10.22 -2.03 6.31
N GLY A 146 11.18 -1.30 6.88
CA GLY A 146 12.46 -0.97 6.30
C GLY A 146 13.48 -2.08 6.54
N VAL A 147 14.26 -2.45 5.53
CA VAL A 147 15.32 -3.48 5.60
C VAL A 147 16.54 -3.04 4.81
N ASP A 148 17.75 -3.22 5.36
CA ASP A 148 19.01 -2.99 4.66
C ASP A 148 20.15 -3.86 5.22
N ASP A 149 21.25 -3.96 4.47
CA ASP A 149 22.49 -4.67 4.84
C ASP A 149 22.23 -6.15 5.20
N THR A 150 21.62 -6.91 4.29
CA THR A 150 21.30 -8.34 4.51
C THR A 150 22.15 -9.30 3.68
N ASP A 151 22.79 -8.79 2.62
CA ASP A 151 23.62 -9.54 1.69
C ASP A 151 25.11 -9.25 1.88
N THR A 152 25.95 -10.09 1.29
CA THR A 152 27.41 -9.94 1.30
C THR A 152 27.91 -9.59 -0.11
N PRO A 153 29.19 -9.21 -0.28
CA PRO A 153 29.75 -8.99 -1.62
C PRO A 153 29.67 -10.21 -2.56
N ASP A 154 29.60 -11.43 -2.00
CA ASP A 154 29.70 -12.70 -2.72
C ASP A 154 28.35 -13.42 -2.87
N GLU A 155 27.41 -13.21 -1.95
CA GLU A 155 26.14 -13.95 -1.88
C GLU A 155 24.98 -13.07 -1.40
N GLY A 156 23.78 -13.34 -1.93
CA GLY A 156 22.53 -12.74 -1.51
C GLY A 156 22.12 -11.52 -2.34
N ALA A 157 20.89 -11.06 -2.08
CA ALA A 157 20.39 -9.77 -2.55
C ALA A 157 19.28 -9.28 -1.62
N THR A 158 19.47 -8.12 -1.01
CA THR A 158 18.54 -7.59 0.00
C THR A 158 17.10 -7.47 -0.52
N TRP A 159 16.92 -7.06 -1.77
CA TRP A 159 15.58 -6.89 -2.36
C TRP A 159 14.80 -8.19 -2.57
N THR A 160 15.47 -9.29 -2.96
CA THR A 160 14.78 -10.57 -3.17
C THR A 160 14.45 -11.22 -1.83
N LEU A 161 15.35 -11.14 -0.85
CA LEU A 161 15.12 -11.61 0.50
C LEU A 161 13.90 -10.91 1.11
N ALA A 162 13.90 -9.58 1.12
CA ALA A 162 12.81 -8.78 1.68
C ALA A 162 11.45 -9.07 1.02
N HIS A 163 11.43 -9.24 -0.32
CA HIS A 163 10.21 -9.60 -1.06
C HIS A 163 9.72 -11.01 -0.70
N ASN A 164 10.61 -12.00 -0.66
CA ASN A 164 10.25 -13.38 -0.35
C ASN A 164 9.73 -13.53 1.07
N ILE A 165 10.36 -12.85 2.04
CA ILE A 165 9.86 -12.80 3.43
C ILE A 165 8.49 -12.12 3.47
N ALA A 166 8.32 -10.98 2.80
CA ALA A 166 7.03 -10.28 2.77
C ALA A 166 5.89 -11.16 2.22
N ARG A 167 6.17 -11.97 1.21
CA ARG A 167 5.23 -12.96 0.67
C ARG A 167 4.98 -14.13 1.61
N ALA A 168 6.00 -14.58 2.36
CA ALA A 168 5.87 -15.68 3.30
C ALA A 168 5.05 -15.31 4.55
N VAL A 169 5.13 -14.05 5.02
CA VAL A 169 4.39 -13.59 6.20
C VAL A 169 2.98 -13.06 5.87
N GLU A 170 2.61 -12.97 4.59
CA GLU A 170 1.29 -12.55 4.16
C GLU A 170 0.22 -13.56 4.57
N ASP A 171 -0.84 -13.07 5.21
CA ASP A 171 -1.98 -13.88 5.65
C ASP A 171 -3.28 -13.06 5.64
N ASP A 172 -4.36 -13.60 6.21
CA ASP A 172 -5.66 -12.90 6.23
C ASP A 172 -5.67 -11.63 7.09
N ARG A 173 -4.80 -11.55 8.09
CA ARG A 173 -4.67 -10.40 8.98
C ARG A 173 -3.72 -9.37 8.40
N SER A 174 -2.63 -9.82 7.76
CA SER A 174 -1.53 -9.00 7.23
C SER A 174 -1.41 -9.16 5.72
N ARG A 175 -1.86 -8.15 4.97
CA ARG A 175 -1.78 -8.11 3.50
C ARG A 175 -0.54 -7.36 3.05
N TYR A 176 0.28 -7.98 2.22
CA TYR A 176 1.42 -7.35 1.58
C TYR A 176 0.95 -6.49 0.40
N LEU A 177 1.31 -5.21 0.39
CA LEU A 177 0.76 -4.22 -0.53
C LEU A 177 1.75 -3.76 -1.59
N SER A 178 2.99 -3.49 -1.19
CA SER A 178 4.01 -2.99 -2.09
C SER A 178 5.43 -3.22 -1.58
N HIS A 179 6.36 -3.15 -2.53
CA HIS A 179 7.79 -3.29 -2.35
C HIS A 179 8.47 -2.13 -3.05
N THR A 180 9.33 -1.39 -2.35
CA THR A 180 10.08 -0.28 -2.94
C THR A 180 11.56 -0.48 -2.68
N ILE A 181 12.36 -0.49 -3.75
CA ILE A 181 13.81 -0.44 -3.68
C ILE A 181 14.21 1.04 -3.64
N VAL A 182 14.98 1.43 -2.63
CA VAL A 182 15.40 2.82 -2.40
C VAL A 182 16.91 2.91 -2.57
N GLN A 183 17.31 3.64 -3.60
CA GLN A 183 18.71 3.93 -3.90
C GLN A 183 19.24 4.98 -2.92
N LEU A 184 20.25 4.64 -2.13
CA LEU A 184 20.85 5.52 -1.14
C LEU A 184 22.16 6.15 -1.66
N TYR A 185 22.71 7.08 -0.87
CA TYR A 185 24.02 7.68 -1.14
C TYR A 185 25.12 6.60 -1.11
N PRO A 186 26.00 6.50 -2.13
CA PRO A 186 27.03 5.47 -2.16
C PRO A 186 28.13 5.66 -1.09
N VAL A 187 28.02 4.95 0.03
CA VAL A 187 29.01 4.95 1.13
C VAL A 187 30.15 3.95 0.91
N PRO A 188 31.32 4.05 1.59
CA PRO A 188 32.46 3.16 1.36
C PRO A 188 32.22 1.68 1.68
N TYR A 189 31.35 1.39 2.66
CA TYR A 189 31.05 0.04 3.16
C TYR A 189 29.83 -0.61 2.49
N ARG A 190 29.33 -0.01 1.40
CA ARG A 190 28.19 -0.55 0.64
C ARG A 190 28.47 -1.91 0.01
N THR A 191 27.41 -2.69 -0.22
CA THR A 191 27.40 -3.68 -1.31
C THR A 191 27.34 -2.95 -2.66
N LYS A 192 27.40 -3.66 -3.79
CA LYS A 192 27.57 -3.04 -5.13
C LYS A 192 26.62 -1.87 -5.42
N ASN A 193 25.36 -1.93 -4.95
CA ASN A 193 24.33 -0.97 -5.34
C ASN A 193 23.82 -0.06 -4.21
N CYS A 194 24.19 -0.23 -2.94
CA CYS A 194 23.77 0.63 -1.82
C CYS A 194 22.24 0.92 -1.82
N VAL A 195 21.43 -0.13 -1.74
CA VAL A 195 19.97 -0.03 -1.76
C VAL A 195 19.36 -0.58 -0.48
N ALA A 196 18.39 0.16 0.06
CA ALA A 196 17.53 -0.30 1.15
C ALA A 196 16.12 -0.57 0.63
N ILE A 197 15.32 -1.28 1.41
CA ILE A 197 14.01 -1.79 1.02
C ILE A 197 12.92 -1.27 1.94
N ALA A 198 11.78 -0.88 1.37
CA ALA A 198 10.54 -0.66 2.10
C ALA A 198 9.46 -1.64 1.64
N CYS A 199 8.97 -2.46 2.56
CA CYS A 199 7.85 -3.38 2.38
C CYS A 199 6.61 -2.83 3.11
N GLU A 200 5.54 -2.57 2.37
CA GLU A 200 4.30 -2.02 2.91
C GLU A 200 3.28 -3.12 3.15
N PHE A 201 2.62 -3.06 4.32
CA PHE A 201 1.54 -3.95 4.71
C PHE A 201 0.33 -3.17 5.22
N ALA A 202 -0.84 -3.77 5.01
CA ALA A 202 -2.05 -3.47 5.79
C ALA A 202 -2.25 -4.62 6.78
N THR A 203 -2.34 -4.35 8.08
CA THR A 203 -2.47 -5.41 9.08
C THR A 203 -3.44 -5.09 10.22
N SER A 204 -4.04 -6.14 10.80
CA SER A 204 -4.72 -6.12 12.11
C SER A 204 -3.94 -6.91 13.18
N ASP A 205 -2.66 -7.19 12.93
CA ASP A 205 -1.72 -7.92 13.79
C ASP A 205 -0.30 -7.39 13.57
N ALA A 206 -0.07 -6.10 13.80
CA ALA A 206 1.24 -5.50 13.55
C ALA A 206 2.36 -6.18 14.34
N ASP A 207 2.16 -6.43 15.63
CA ASP A 207 3.19 -7.06 16.48
C ASP A 207 3.51 -8.48 16.00
N GLY A 208 2.49 -9.25 15.60
CA GLY A 208 2.69 -10.57 15.04
C GLY A 208 3.36 -10.55 13.67
N LEU A 209 3.00 -9.60 12.81
CA LEU A 209 3.64 -9.39 11.51
C LEU A 209 5.13 -9.07 11.69
N VAL A 210 5.46 -8.10 12.53
CA VAL A 210 6.84 -7.66 12.80
C VAL A 210 7.68 -8.80 13.34
N ARG A 211 7.15 -9.56 14.30
CA ARG A 211 7.83 -10.74 14.85
C ARG A 211 8.11 -11.79 13.77
N ARG A 212 7.09 -12.20 12.99
CA ARG A 212 7.29 -13.19 11.91
C ARG A 212 8.30 -12.70 10.88
N TYR A 213 8.24 -11.43 10.50
CA TYR A 213 9.18 -10.85 9.54
C TYR A 213 10.62 -10.86 10.07
N ARG A 214 10.80 -10.48 11.34
CA ARG A 214 12.10 -10.56 12.03
C ARG A 214 12.63 -11.98 12.09
N ASP A 215 11.81 -12.95 12.51
CA ASP A 215 12.23 -14.35 12.63
C ASP A 215 12.80 -14.86 11.28
N TYR A 216 12.11 -14.56 10.18
CA TYR A 216 12.58 -14.87 8.83
C TYR A 216 13.87 -14.11 8.45
N LEU A 217 14.02 -12.85 8.83
CA LEU A 217 15.26 -12.11 8.56
C LEU A 217 16.44 -12.71 9.33
N GLU A 218 16.27 -13.06 10.60
CA GLU A 218 17.31 -13.68 11.42
C GLU A 218 17.74 -15.04 10.87
N ASP A 219 16.81 -15.82 10.32
CA ASP A 219 17.09 -17.14 9.73
C ASP A 219 17.87 -17.07 8.40
N TYR A 220 17.68 -16.00 7.63
CA TYR A 220 18.12 -15.94 6.22
C TYR A 220 19.08 -14.80 5.88
N THR A 221 19.28 -13.81 6.75
CA THR A 221 20.28 -12.77 6.52
C THR A 221 21.69 -13.35 6.51
N LEU A 222 22.55 -12.80 5.64
CA LEU A 222 23.96 -13.18 5.52
C LEU A 222 24.89 -12.14 6.18
N SER A 223 24.33 -11.11 6.82
CA SER A 223 25.07 -9.99 7.40
C SER A 223 24.72 -9.82 8.88
N GLU A 224 25.74 -9.66 9.73
CA GLU A 224 25.58 -9.29 11.14
C GLU A 224 25.16 -7.81 11.31
N GLU A 225 25.19 -7.05 10.22
CA GLU A 225 24.95 -5.61 10.19
C GLU A 225 23.54 -5.26 9.70
N THR A 226 22.67 -6.27 9.60
CA THR A 226 21.29 -6.12 9.16
C THR A 226 20.52 -5.10 10.00
N GLY A 227 19.94 -4.16 9.28
CA GLY A 227 19.00 -3.19 9.82
C GLY A 227 17.56 -3.60 9.52
N MET A 228 16.71 -3.53 10.54
CA MET A 228 15.26 -3.63 10.39
C MET A 228 14.60 -2.54 11.21
N ALA A 229 13.77 -1.73 10.56
CA ALA A 229 12.99 -0.69 11.20
C ALA A 229 11.52 -0.78 10.76
N VAL A 230 10.61 -0.34 11.63
CA VAL A 230 9.17 -0.46 11.40
C VAL A 230 8.50 0.87 11.67
N TRP A 231 7.76 1.36 10.70
CA TRP A 231 6.82 2.46 10.88
C TRP A 231 5.40 1.94 11.05
N ARG A 232 4.76 2.33 12.16
CA ARG A 232 3.33 2.05 12.43
C ARG A 232 2.53 3.34 12.36
N GLY A 233 1.81 3.53 11.27
CA GLY A 233 0.94 4.70 11.12
C GLY A 233 0.63 5.02 9.68
N PHE A 234 -0.41 5.83 9.50
CA PHE A 234 -0.94 6.13 8.17
C PHE A 234 0.06 6.86 7.27
N ASP A 235 0.76 7.87 7.78
CA ASP A 235 1.65 8.71 6.96
C ASP A 235 3.08 8.72 7.53
N PRO A 236 4.09 8.18 6.80
CA PRO A 236 5.49 8.22 7.22
C PRO A 236 6.20 9.55 6.91
N SER A 237 5.47 10.62 6.57
CA SER A 237 6.06 11.95 6.32
C SER A 237 7.01 12.46 7.40
N PRO A 238 6.88 12.12 8.71
CA PRO A 238 7.89 12.51 9.71
C PRO A 238 9.31 12.00 9.41
N LEU A 239 9.46 10.94 8.61
CA LEU A 239 10.75 10.36 8.24
C LEU A 239 11.34 10.96 6.95
N GLU A 240 10.59 11.77 6.19
CA GLU A 240 11.06 12.30 4.88
C GLU A 240 12.35 13.11 5.01
N GLY A 241 12.43 13.96 6.03
CA GLY A 241 13.64 14.76 6.27
C GLY A 241 14.86 13.91 6.55
N PHE A 242 14.70 12.78 7.26
CA PHE A 242 15.78 11.83 7.49
C PHE A 242 16.17 11.09 6.21
N GLY A 243 15.18 10.49 5.52
CA GLY A 243 15.42 9.75 4.28
C GLY A 243 16.08 10.60 3.19
N ALA A 244 15.70 11.87 3.07
CA ALA A 244 16.34 12.81 2.15
C ALA A 244 17.82 13.04 2.50
N ARG A 245 18.16 13.22 3.78
CA ARG A 245 19.57 13.38 4.20
C ARG A 245 20.41 12.15 3.85
N VAL A 246 19.90 10.94 4.10
CA VAL A 246 20.60 9.68 3.77
C VAL A 246 20.80 9.52 2.26
N LYS A 247 19.85 9.97 1.43
CA LYS A 247 20.02 9.97 -0.03
C LYS A 247 21.05 11.01 -0.50
N MET A 248 21.29 12.08 0.26
CA MET A 248 22.23 13.16 -0.07
C MET A 248 23.65 12.93 0.45
N GLY A 249 23.82 12.13 1.50
CA GLY A 249 25.12 11.92 2.13
C GLY A 249 25.08 10.99 3.34
N GLU A 250 26.24 10.83 3.98
CA GLU A 250 26.38 10.08 5.23
C GLU A 250 25.69 10.82 6.40
N VAL A 251 25.01 10.06 7.25
CA VAL A 251 24.32 10.57 8.46
C VAL A 251 24.82 9.83 9.70
N SER A 252 24.67 10.43 10.88
CA SER A 252 25.04 9.80 12.15
C SER A 252 23.92 8.89 12.66
N PRO A 253 24.22 7.73 13.27
CA PRO A 253 23.22 6.94 14.00
C PRO A 253 22.48 7.74 15.09
N ASP A 254 23.13 8.74 15.69
CA ASP A 254 22.53 9.62 16.70
C ASP A 254 21.28 10.36 16.18
N ASP A 255 21.19 10.56 14.85
CA ASP A 255 20.05 11.22 14.21
C ASP A 255 18.76 10.39 14.31
N LEU A 256 18.86 9.08 14.63
CA LEU A 256 17.71 8.19 14.80
C LEU A 256 16.96 8.45 16.12
N ALA A 257 17.67 8.85 17.18
CA ALA A 257 17.08 9.06 18.51
C ALA A 257 16.09 10.22 18.57
N ALA A 258 16.10 11.11 17.57
CA ALA A 258 15.21 12.26 17.47
C ALA A 258 13.97 12.02 16.58
N LEU A 259 13.79 10.79 16.07
CA LEU A 259 12.68 10.45 15.17
C LEU A 259 11.40 10.13 15.93
N ASP A 260 10.29 10.11 15.20
CA ASP A 260 8.93 9.96 15.72
C ASP A 260 8.71 8.61 16.44
N ASP A 261 7.94 8.63 17.53
CA ASP A 261 7.67 7.48 18.40
C ASP A 261 6.96 6.30 17.70
N ARG A 262 6.39 6.52 16.51
CA ARG A 262 5.79 5.47 15.66
C ARG A 262 6.83 4.63 14.93
N LEU A 263 8.10 5.06 14.95
CA LEU A 263 9.23 4.30 14.44
C LEU A 263 9.74 3.36 15.53
N SER A 264 9.95 2.09 15.18
CA SER A 264 10.59 1.10 16.04
C SER A 264 11.80 0.51 15.33
N ILE A 265 12.96 0.54 15.98
CA ILE A 265 14.16 -0.18 15.55
C ILE A 265 14.05 -1.61 16.09
N VAL A 266 14.09 -2.59 15.19
CA VAL A 266 13.91 -4.02 15.51
C VAL A 266 15.22 -4.77 15.43
N MET A 267 16.05 -4.45 14.44
CA MET A 267 17.44 -4.92 14.33
C MET A 267 18.33 -3.69 14.12
N ASP A 268 19.28 -3.49 15.03
CA ASP A 268 20.08 -2.26 15.17
C ASP A 268 21.52 -2.44 14.62
N GLY A 269 21.68 -3.27 13.59
CA GLY A 269 22.92 -3.32 12.82
C GLY A 269 23.09 -2.05 11.98
N ARG A 270 24.27 -1.83 11.39
CA ARG A 270 24.55 -0.62 10.59
C ARG A 270 23.52 -0.31 9.50
N GLY A 271 22.87 -1.32 8.92
CA GLY A 271 21.79 -1.16 7.95
C GLY A 271 20.58 -0.37 8.48
N VAL A 272 20.45 -0.14 9.79
CA VAL A 272 19.29 0.56 10.38
C VAL A 272 19.08 1.95 9.78
N ILE A 273 20.16 2.66 9.43
CA ILE A 273 20.08 3.97 8.77
C ILE A 273 19.36 3.85 7.43
N GLY A 274 19.75 2.88 6.59
CA GLY A 274 19.13 2.67 5.29
C GLY A 274 17.70 2.14 5.41
N ALA A 275 17.46 1.22 6.35
CA ALA A 275 16.13 0.69 6.66
C ALA A 275 15.15 1.82 7.00
N VAL A 276 15.51 2.72 7.93
CA VAL A 276 14.68 3.89 8.30
C VAL A 276 14.53 4.85 7.13
N ALA A 277 15.62 5.13 6.40
CA ALA A 277 15.61 6.04 5.26
C ALA A 277 14.71 5.58 4.11
N ALA A 278 14.51 4.27 3.95
CA ALA A 278 13.70 3.72 2.87
C ALA A 278 12.18 3.92 3.08
N ILE A 279 11.72 3.88 4.33
CA ILE A 279 10.31 3.92 4.71
C ILE A 279 9.50 5.05 4.04
N PRO A 280 9.91 6.34 4.11
CA PRO A 280 9.13 7.45 3.54
C PRO A 280 9.02 7.41 2.01
N PHE A 281 9.82 6.59 1.33
CA PHE A 281 9.79 6.43 -0.13
C PHE A 281 8.89 5.28 -0.59
N TYR A 282 8.16 4.61 0.31
CA TYR A 282 7.21 3.56 -0.08
C TYR A 282 6.31 4.06 -1.22
N THR A 283 6.23 3.30 -2.31
CA THR A 283 5.45 3.62 -3.54
C THR A 283 5.84 4.90 -4.30
N ARG A 284 6.92 5.60 -3.92
CA ARG A 284 7.50 6.74 -4.65
C ARG A 284 8.63 6.27 -5.56
N PHE A 285 8.32 5.34 -6.47
CA PHE A 285 9.33 4.57 -7.21
C PHE A 285 10.37 5.42 -7.95
N GLU A 286 9.96 6.49 -8.63
CA GLU A 286 10.88 7.38 -9.34
C GLU A 286 11.87 8.06 -8.39
N GLU A 287 11.37 8.61 -7.29
CA GLU A 287 12.18 9.30 -6.28
C GLU A 287 13.06 8.32 -5.48
N ALA A 288 12.51 7.14 -5.21
CA ALA A 288 13.21 6.05 -4.53
C ALA A 288 14.44 5.61 -5.32
N LEU A 289 14.30 5.43 -6.64
CA LEU A 289 15.36 4.96 -7.54
C LEU A 289 16.35 6.08 -7.94
N ALA A 290 15.95 7.35 -7.85
CA ALA A 290 16.81 8.46 -8.20
C ALA A 290 18.03 8.55 -7.26
N LEU A 291 19.23 8.63 -7.85
CA LEU A 291 20.43 9.06 -7.15
C LEU A 291 20.41 10.58 -6.96
N TRP A 292 20.87 11.04 -5.82
CA TRP A 292 21.16 12.47 -5.66
C TRP A 292 22.32 12.85 -6.58
N ASN A 293 22.11 13.87 -7.42
CA ASN A 293 23.05 14.30 -8.45
C ASN A 293 23.68 15.67 -8.18
N GLY A 294 23.50 16.24 -6.98
CA GLY A 294 24.05 17.54 -6.62
C GLY A 294 23.14 18.74 -6.84
N PHE A 295 21.96 18.59 -7.45
CA PHE A 295 21.07 19.70 -7.77
C PHE A 295 19.65 19.48 -7.24
N GLY A 296 19.18 20.45 -6.44
CA GLY A 296 17.82 20.58 -5.91
C GLY A 296 17.51 22.06 -5.70
#